data_AF-A0A352BRV4-F1
#
_entry.id   AF-A0A352BRV4-F1
#
_cell.length_a   1.000
_cell.length_b   1.000
_cell.length_c   1.000
_cell.angle_alpha   90.00
_cell.angle_beta   90.00
_cell.angle_gamma   90.00
#
_symmetry.space_group_name_H-M   'P 1'
#
loop_
_entity.id
_entity.type
_entity.pdbx_description
1 polymer ?
#
loop_
_entity_poly.entity_id
_entity_poly.type
_entity_poly.pdbx_seq_one_letter_code
_entity_poly.pdbx_strand_id
1 'polypeptide(L)'
;MKKYLVRGLLMTVFSLFLFSACEDEPLTGDFITDEEANDTSVFSASINGEAFSASTTTGQLINGVLLMTGTDYFGNIISIVITNIGTCTFDLTQEINPTSFILEAPTEVPFEVLNSLGGSGTAVIQTYDQDNQTVSGIFSFTAIREISDGAGGTITESVVVTNGVFTDIPFTLVDGSLDPFDCDNGGVDPGDDPGDSGIVDPDSSFFALVDGQEFIDQTFVAEILMVGSDEVVKLTATAPTLERMEFFIPMGLSVGTYDFDPIFNGSNLTVAYTDSQGTEAMTSMMGSITFEEYGNITGKLAATFEFTASDPIGINEGEVLVTEGTFVMDYRPDSTLAENTLSAEVDGSSFVGTSVEVLLNPSYDTTYVQLTAIDADTNRSIALSFPINVMPGTYELTATIDTGMESVGLYNPDIENAQLYYATPGQLIILSYQYSDGVIEGQFSFTAIDPNGFYMEEYSIEMGVFTLTIP
;
A
#
# COMPACT_ATOMS: atom_id res chain seq x y z
N MET A 1 2.60 51.53 -78.65
CA MET A 1 3.57 50.42 -78.76
C MET A 1 4.75 50.77 -77.86
N LYS A 2 5.28 49.95 -76.95
CA LYS A 2 5.01 48.60 -76.47
C LYS A 2 5.84 48.47 -75.18
N LYS A 3 5.37 47.65 -74.24
CA LYS A 3 6.04 47.11 -73.04
C LYS A 3 6.01 47.92 -71.74
N TYR A 4 5.92 47.10 -70.68
CA TYR A 4 6.20 47.34 -69.25
C TYR A 4 5.00 47.91 -68.50
N LEU A 5 4.59 47.43 -67.34
CA LEU A 5 5.09 46.41 -66.41
C LEU A 5 4.04 46.36 -65.25
N VAL A 6 4.15 45.36 -64.37
CA VAL A 6 3.66 45.31 -62.97
C VAL A 6 2.20 44.86 -62.77
N ARG A 7 1.93 43.62 -62.31
CA ARG A 7 2.04 43.02 -60.95
C ARG A 7 0.79 43.28 -60.09
N GLY A 8 0.05 42.21 -59.80
CA GLY A 8 -0.62 41.96 -58.51
C GLY A 8 -1.96 42.64 -58.22
N LEU A 9 -2.82 41.85 -57.56
CA LEU A 9 -3.92 42.22 -56.66
C LEU A 9 -5.37 42.14 -57.22
N LEU A 10 -6.29 41.79 -56.31
CA LEU A 10 -7.74 41.48 -56.39
C LEU A 10 -8.06 40.06 -56.89
N MET A 11 -8.41 39.05 -56.07
CA MET A 11 -9.23 39.02 -54.85
C MET A 11 -10.60 39.71 -54.99
N THR A 12 -11.62 38.99 -54.50
CA THR A 12 -13.01 39.38 -54.24
C THR A 12 -13.99 39.50 -55.42
N VAL A 13 -14.89 38.49 -55.58
CA VAL A 13 -16.28 38.48 -55.04
C VAL A 13 -17.35 37.86 -55.97
N PHE A 14 -18.13 36.95 -55.36
CA PHE A 14 -19.51 36.52 -55.68
C PHE A 14 -19.73 35.62 -56.92
N SER A 15 -20.57 34.58 -56.90
CA SER A 15 -21.42 33.96 -55.87
C SER A 15 -22.11 32.75 -56.52
N LEU A 16 -22.38 31.72 -55.71
CA LEU A 16 -23.57 30.85 -55.75
C LEU A 16 -24.00 30.22 -57.10
N PHE A 17 -23.79 28.91 -57.26
CA PHE A 17 -24.88 27.99 -57.58
C PHE A 17 -24.56 26.60 -57.01
N LEU A 18 -25.55 26.09 -56.26
CA LEU A 18 -25.53 24.87 -55.48
C LEU A 18 -26.03 23.66 -56.30
N PHE A 19 -25.70 22.47 -55.80
CA PHE A 19 -26.31 21.14 -55.99
C PHE A 19 -26.18 20.43 -57.35
N SER A 20 -25.34 19.39 -57.37
CA SER A 20 -25.69 18.10 -58.01
C SER A 20 -24.87 16.94 -57.42
N ALA A 21 -25.56 16.06 -56.71
CA ALA A 21 -25.34 14.61 -56.58
C ALA A 21 -23.94 14.09 -56.18
N CYS A 22 -23.81 13.68 -54.92
CA CYS A 22 -23.30 12.34 -54.62
C CYS A 22 -24.52 11.49 -54.23
N GLU A 23 -24.67 10.34 -54.88
CA GLU A 23 -25.69 9.34 -54.58
C GLU A 23 -25.39 8.70 -53.22
N ASP A 24 -26.42 8.51 -52.41
CA ASP A 24 -26.39 7.71 -51.18
C ASP A 24 -26.40 6.23 -51.62
N GLU A 25 -25.25 5.54 -51.50
CA GLU A 25 -25.25 4.09 -51.55
C GLU A 25 -25.76 3.55 -50.20
N PRO A 26 -26.83 2.73 -50.18
CA PRO A 26 -27.29 2.14 -48.93
C PRO A 26 -26.26 1.12 -48.45
N LEU A 27 -25.76 1.32 -47.23
CA LEU A 27 -24.85 0.41 -46.56
C LEU A 27 -25.52 -0.97 -46.46
N THR A 28 -25.07 -1.89 -47.30
CA THR A 28 -25.48 -3.30 -47.30
C THR A 28 -24.30 -4.14 -46.83
N GLY A 29 -24.18 -4.22 -45.51
CA GLY A 29 -23.39 -5.20 -44.77
C GLY A 29 -24.17 -5.54 -43.50
N ASP A 30 -24.06 -6.77 -43.01
CA ASP A 30 -24.56 -7.09 -41.67
C ASP A 30 -23.85 -6.17 -40.68
N PHE A 31 -24.56 -5.16 -40.20
CA PHE A 31 -24.15 -4.44 -39.01
C PHE A 31 -24.34 -5.43 -37.87
N ILE A 32 -23.23 -5.94 -37.35
CA ILE A 32 -23.23 -6.37 -35.97
C ILE A 32 -23.54 -5.09 -35.21
N THR A 33 -24.78 -5.00 -34.73
CA THR A 33 -25.09 -4.07 -33.66
C THR A 33 -24.21 -4.53 -32.53
N ASP A 34 -23.15 -3.77 -32.24
CA ASP A 34 -22.49 -3.88 -30.94
C ASP A 34 -23.64 -3.83 -29.93
N GLU A 35 -23.84 -4.95 -29.23
CA GLU A 35 -24.61 -4.94 -28.00
C GLU A 35 -24.04 -3.76 -27.20
N GLU A 36 -24.92 -2.88 -26.69
CA GLU A 36 -24.52 -1.87 -25.73
C GLU A 36 -23.68 -2.58 -24.67
N ALA A 37 -22.35 -2.41 -24.74
CA ALA A 37 -21.46 -2.87 -23.72
C ALA A 37 -21.95 -2.16 -22.47
N ASN A 38 -22.43 -2.95 -21.52
CA ASN A 38 -22.81 -2.46 -20.22
C ASN A 38 -21.51 -1.93 -19.61
N ASP A 39 -21.26 -0.62 -19.73
CA ASP A 39 -20.02 0.02 -19.31
C ASP A 39 -19.96 -0.05 -17.78
N THR A 40 -19.35 -1.13 -17.31
CA THR A 40 -19.08 -1.41 -15.91
C THR A 40 -17.73 -0.83 -15.51
N SER A 41 -17.03 -0.15 -16.45
CA SER A 41 -15.76 0.47 -16.15
C SER A 41 -15.93 1.64 -15.20
N VAL A 42 -15.13 1.67 -14.15
CA VAL A 42 -15.15 2.73 -13.14
C VAL A 42 -13.76 3.34 -13.13
N PHE A 43 -13.67 4.68 -13.18
CA PHE A 43 -12.43 5.40 -12.85
C PHE A 43 -12.82 6.59 -11.98
N SER A 44 -12.49 6.52 -10.69
CA SER A 44 -12.89 7.52 -9.71
C SER A 44 -11.77 7.78 -8.70
N ALA A 45 -11.80 8.96 -8.08
CA ALA A 45 -10.88 9.34 -7.01
C ALA A 45 -11.48 10.47 -6.16
N SER A 46 -10.75 10.90 -5.15
CA SER A 46 -10.96 12.17 -4.45
C SER A 46 -9.77 13.10 -4.70
N ILE A 47 -10.03 14.33 -5.11
CA ILE A 47 -9.03 15.37 -5.41
C ILE A 47 -9.17 16.47 -4.37
N ASN A 48 -8.20 16.58 -3.47
CA ASN A 48 -8.26 17.48 -2.31
C ASN A 48 -9.57 17.35 -1.49
N GLY A 49 -10.11 16.13 -1.41
CA GLY A 49 -11.38 15.85 -0.72
C GLY A 49 -12.64 16.00 -1.59
N GLU A 50 -12.54 16.52 -2.81
CA GLU A 50 -13.69 16.60 -3.75
C GLU A 50 -13.77 15.36 -4.64
N ALA A 51 -14.97 14.89 -4.96
CA ALA A 51 -15.15 13.68 -5.75
C ALA A 51 -14.78 13.89 -7.23
N PHE A 52 -14.00 12.97 -7.77
CA PHE A 52 -13.71 12.83 -9.20
C PHE A 52 -14.32 11.52 -9.72
N SER A 53 -15.05 11.60 -10.82
CA SER A 53 -15.54 10.44 -11.54
C SER A 53 -15.39 10.69 -13.03
N ALA A 54 -14.66 9.79 -13.69
CA ALA A 54 -14.44 9.85 -15.11
C ALA A 54 -15.76 9.57 -15.85
N SER A 55 -16.10 10.44 -16.79
CA SER A 55 -17.16 10.21 -17.77
C SER A 55 -16.69 9.36 -18.94
N THR A 56 -15.37 9.32 -19.17
CA THR A 56 -14.72 8.50 -20.18
C THR A 56 -13.38 7.99 -19.66
N THR A 57 -13.06 6.75 -20.00
CA THR A 57 -11.79 6.10 -19.66
C THR A 57 -11.12 5.64 -20.96
N THR A 58 -9.79 5.70 -21.00
CA THR A 58 -9.02 5.11 -22.10
C THR A 58 -7.81 4.40 -21.55
N GLY A 59 -7.52 3.22 -22.10
CA GLY A 59 -6.30 2.46 -21.85
C GLY A 59 -5.55 2.19 -23.15
N GLN A 60 -4.24 2.38 -23.16
CA GLN A 60 -3.36 1.98 -24.26
C GLN A 60 -2.14 1.25 -23.72
N LEU A 61 -1.86 0.07 -24.27
CA LEU A 61 -0.66 -0.70 -23.94
C LEU A 61 0.32 -0.65 -25.12
N ILE A 62 1.51 -0.10 -24.88
CA ILE A 62 2.58 0.04 -25.88
C ILE A 62 3.88 -0.51 -25.26
N ASN A 63 4.39 -1.62 -25.78
CA ASN A 63 5.66 -2.22 -25.37
C ASN A 63 5.78 -2.41 -23.84
N GLY A 64 4.73 -2.96 -23.22
CA GLY A 64 4.67 -3.18 -21.76
C GLY A 64 4.37 -1.93 -20.94
N VAL A 65 4.20 -0.76 -21.58
CA VAL A 65 3.82 0.49 -20.91
C VAL A 65 2.31 0.71 -21.07
N LEU A 66 1.58 0.66 -19.95
CA LEU A 66 0.17 0.96 -19.90
C LEU A 66 -0.01 2.46 -19.61
N LEU A 67 -0.68 3.16 -20.52
CA LEU A 67 -1.21 4.51 -20.30
C LEU A 67 -2.71 4.40 -20.03
N MET A 68 -3.15 4.88 -18.88
CA MET A 68 -4.56 5.03 -18.54
C MET A 68 -4.90 6.50 -18.36
N THR A 69 -6.05 6.91 -18.90
CA THR A 69 -6.62 8.22 -18.59
C THR A 69 -8.09 8.11 -18.21
N GLY A 70 -8.47 8.83 -17.16
CA GLY A 70 -9.86 9.09 -16.80
C GLY A 70 -10.15 10.58 -17.02
N THR A 71 -11.19 10.90 -17.79
CA THR A 71 -11.62 12.28 -18.04
C THR A 71 -13.01 12.51 -17.48
N ASP A 72 -13.17 13.45 -16.54
CA ASP A 72 -14.47 13.79 -15.96
C ASP A 72 -15.37 14.57 -16.94
N TYR A 73 -16.61 14.84 -16.53
CA TYR A 73 -17.57 15.61 -17.33
C TYR A 73 -17.12 17.06 -17.59
N PHE A 74 -16.22 17.58 -16.76
CA PHE A 74 -15.67 18.93 -16.85
C PHE A 74 -14.35 18.97 -17.63
N GLY A 75 -13.91 17.86 -18.23
CA GLY A 75 -12.68 17.79 -19.01
C GLY A 75 -11.40 17.76 -18.17
N ASN A 76 -11.48 17.57 -16.85
CA ASN A 76 -10.30 17.31 -16.02
C ASN A 76 -9.83 15.88 -16.23
N ILE A 77 -8.51 15.68 -16.24
CA ILE A 77 -7.89 14.41 -16.60
C ILE A 77 -6.99 13.93 -15.46
N ILE A 78 -7.16 12.68 -15.05
CA ILE A 78 -6.13 11.92 -14.35
C ILE A 78 -5.45 11.03 -15.39
N SER A 79 -4.12 11.12 -15.49
CA SER A 79 -3.31 10.30 -16.40
C SER A 79 -2.28 9.53 -15.60
N ILE A 80 -2.27 8.21 -15.74
CA ILE A 80 -1.36 7.29 -15.05
C ILE A 80 -0.60 6.49 -16.11
N VAL A 81 0.72 6.45 -15.99
CA VAL A 81 1.58 5.61 -16.81
C VAL A 81 2.23 4.55 -15.93
N ILE A 82 2.12 3.30 -16.35
CA ILE A 82 2.72 2.15 -15.68
C ILE A 82 3.65 1.46 -16.68
N THR A 83 4.94 1.51 -16.42
CA THR A 83 5.94 0.73 -17.17
C THR A 83 6.00 -0.70 -16.67
N ASN A 84 6.18 -1.65 -17.59
CA ASN A 84 6.22 -3.08 -17.30
C ASN A 84 4.96 -3.54 -16.55
N ILE A 85 3.81 -3.41 -17.19
CA ILE A 85 2.52 -3.74 -16.60
C ILE A 85 2.46 -5.23 -16.18
N GLY A 86 1.96 -5.47 -14.98
CA GLY A 86 1.72 -6.77 -14.36
C GLY A 86 0.83 -6.56 -13.13
N THR A 87 0.37 -7.64 -12.49
CA THR A 87 -0.40 -7.54 -11.23
C THR A 87 0.52 -7.24 -10.06
N CYS A 88 0.84 -5.95 -9.89
CA CYS A 88 1.90 -5.49 -9.01
C CYS A 88 1.61 -4.11 -8.42
N THR A 89 2.46 -3.70 -7.48
CA THR A 89 2.56 -2.32 -7.03
C THR A 89 3.56 -1.55 -7.88
N PHE A 90 3.17 -0.34 -8.29
CA PHE A 90 3.97 0.60 -9.07
C PHE A 90 4.17 1.89 -8.31
N ASP A 91 5.42 2.24 -8.08
CA ASP A 91 5.80 3.54 -7.54
C ASP A 91 5.63 4.62 -8.61
N LEU A 92 4.65 5.52 -8.41
CA LEU A 92 4.36 6.64 -9.30
C LEU A 92 5.29 7.83 -9.07
N THR A 93 6.14 7.74 -8.04
CA THR A 93 7.17 8.73 -7.72
C THR A 93 8.39 8.61 -8.63
N GLN A 94 8.53 7.47 -9.32
CA GLN A 94 9.60 7.25 -10.29
C GLN A 94 9.28 7.88 -11.64
N GLU A 95 10.31 8.46 -12.29
CA GLU A 95 10.18 9.09 -13.61
C GLU A 95 9.70 8.12 -14.72
N ILE A 96 9.83 6.81 -14.50
CA ILE A 96 9.37 5.77 -15.44
C ILE A 96 7.84 5.59 -15.42
N ASN A 97 7.15 6.01 -14.35
CA ASN A 97 5.71 5.90 -14.17
C ASN A 97 5.04 7.29 -14.03
N PRO A 98 5.20 8.19 -15.03
CA PRO A 98 4.73 9.55 -14.89
C PRO A 98 3.22 9.60 -14.68
N THR A 99 2.82 10.28 -13.60
CA THR A 99 1.41 10.45 -13.22
C THR A 99 1.10 11.92 -13.06
N SER A 100 -0.08 12.32 -13.55
CA SER A 100 -0.49 13.73 -13.54
C SER A 100 -1.99 13.92 -13.34
N PHE A 101 -2.33 15.09 -12.81
CA PHE A 101 -3.67 15.65 -12.81
C PHE A 101 -3.70 16.95 -13.61
N ILE A 102 -4.62 17.02 -14.57
CA ILE A 102 -4.71 18.10 -15.56
C ILE A 102 -6.08 18.74 -15.45
N LEU A 103 -6.12 20.05 -15.19
CA LEU A 103 -7.36 20.82 -15.20
C LEU A 103 -7.74 21.20 -16.64
N GLU A 104 -9.05 21.19 -16.95
CA GLU A 104 -9.52 21.71 -18.23
C GLU A 104 -9.13 23.20 -18.38
N ALA A 105 -8.81 23.56 -19.62
CA ALA A 105 -8.21 24.80 -20.08
C ALA A 105 -8.78 26.12 -19.50
N PRO A 106 -8.01 27.23 -19.59
CA PRO A 106 -6.91 27.42 -20.54
C PRO A 106 -5.53 27.07 -19.96
N THR A 107 -5.02 25.90 -20.37
CA THR A 107 -3.60 25.48 -20.31
C THR A 107 -2.84 25.96 -19.08
N GLU A 108 -3.32 25.61 -17.89
CA GLU A 108 -2.46 25.61 -16.73
C GLU A 108 -1.42 24.49 -16.89
N VAL A 109 -0.23 24.68 -16.31
CA VAL A 109 0.76 23.60 -16.21
C VAL A 109 0.07 22.40 -15.51
N PRO A 110 0.31 21.14 -15.89
CA PRO A 110 -0.27 20.01 -15.17
C PRO A 110 0.28 19.92 -13.74
N PHE A 111 -0.47 19.30 -12.84
CA PHE A 111 0.10 18.79 -11.60
C PHE A 111 0.76 17.45 -11.91
N GLU A 112 2.04 17.29 -11.55
CA GLU A 112 2.83 16.08 -11.82
C GLU A 112 3.41 15.53 -10.53
N VAL A 113 3.61 14.22 -10.44
CA VAL A 113 4.30 13.62 -9.29
C VAL A 113 5.80 13.94 -9.38
N LEU A 114 6.23 14.97 -8.66
CA LEU A 114 7.61 15.48 -8.65
C LEU A 114 8.28 15.22 -7.29
N ASN A 115 9.04 14.14 -7.17
CA ASN A 115 9.71 13.72 -5.92
C ASN A 115 10.51 14.86 -5.25
N SER A 116 11.31 15.58 -6.05
CA SER A 116 12.17 16.67 -5.56
C SER A 116 11.40 17.85 -4.96
N LEU A 117 10.09 17.94 -5.20
CA LEU A 117 9.20 18.97 -4.68
C LEU A 117 8.13 18.40 -3.73
N GLY A 118 8.30 17.16 -3.26
CA GLY A 118 7.39 16.52 -2.30
C GLY A 118 6.20 15.79 -2.94
N GLY A 119 6.22 15.56 -4.25
CA GLY A 119 5.28 14.65 -4.90
C GLY A 119 5.61 13.20 -4.58
N SER A 120 4.59 12.37 -4.42
CA SER A 120 4.70 10.92 -4.18
C SER A 120 3.46 10.21 -4.70
N GLY A 121 3.53 8.91 -4.97
CA GLY A 121 2.33 8.18 -5.34
C GLY A 121 2.56 6.70 -5.61
N THR A 122 1.46 5.96 -5.60
CA THR A 122 1.45 4.50 -5.82
C THR A 122 0.22 4.12 -6.64
N ALA A 123 0.37 3.10 -7.49
CA ALA A 123 -0.74 2.39 -8.12
C ALA A 123 -0.57 0.90 -7.89
N VAL A 124 -1.65 0.18 -7.63
CA VAL A 124 -1.66 -1.28 -7.49
C VAL A 124 -2.55 -1.84 -8.58
N ILE A 125 -2.01 -2.72 -9.41
CA ILE A 125 -2.77 -3.46 -10.42
C ILE A 125 -3.18 -4.78 -9.78
N GLN A 126 -4.47 -4.91 -9.48
CA GLN A 126 -5.04 -6.08 -8.82
C GLN A 126 -5.43 -7.16 -9.83
N THR A 127 -5.96 -6.74 -10.98
CA THR A 127 -6.33 -7.64 -12.07
C THR A 127 -5.79 -7.11 -13.38
N TYR A 128 -5.13 -7.99 -14.13
CA TYR A 128 -4.73 -7.75 -15.50
C TYR A 128 -5.26 -8.89 -16.38
N ASP A 129 -6.42 -8.66 -16.99
CA ASP A 129 -7.11 -9.66 -17.81
C ASP A 129 -6.66 -9.52 -19.27
N GLN A 130 -5.82 -10.46 -19.71
CA GLN A 130 -5.28 -10.48 -21.07
C GLN A 130 -6.33 -10.89 -22.12
N ASP A 131 -7.30 -11.73 -21.72
CA ASP A 131 -8.31 -12.27 -22.62
C ASP A 131 -9.36 -11.21 -22.94
N ASN A 132 -9.79 -10.45 -21.92
CA ASN A 132 -10.75 -9.36 -22.06
C ASN A 132 -10.11 -7.98 -22.28
N GLN A 133 -8.78 -7.89 -22.15
CA GLN A 133 -7.99 -6.64 -22.26
C GLN A 133 -8.49 -5.55 -21.30
N THR A 134 -8.70 -5.94 -20.04
CA THR A 134 -9.11 -5.03 -18.97
C THR A 134 -8.10 -5.03 -17.84
N VAL A 135 -8.06 -3.90 -17.12
CA VAL A 135 -7.18 -3.73 -15.96
C VAL A 135 -7.95 -3.08 -14.81
N SER A 136 -7.74 -3.60 -13.61
CA SER A 136 -8.40 -3.17 -12.38
C SER A 136 -7.39 -2.98 -11.26
N GLY A 137 -7.67 -2.05 -10.36
CA GLY A 137 -6.75 -1.68 -9.30
C GLY A 137 -7.08 -0.37 -8.62
N ILE A 138 -6.11 0.11 -7.84
CA ILE A 138 -6.24 1.32 -7.02
C ILE A 138 -5.03 2.24 -7.21
N PHE A 139 -5.18 3.52 -6.88
CA PHE A 139 -4.08 4.48 -6.91
C PHE A 139 -4.26 5.62 -5.91
N SER A 140 -3.15 6.22 -5.50
CA SER A 140 -3.13 7.47 -4.76
C SER A 140 -1.84 8.24 -5.08
N PHE A 141 -1.90 9.57 -5.14
CA PHE A 141 -0.70 10.38 -5.36
C PHE A 141 -0.87 11.82 -4.90
N THR A 142 0.25 12.43 -4.50
CA THR A 142 0.41 13.88 -4.36
C THR A 142 1.15 14.40 -5.58
N ALA A 143 0.52 15.29 -6.33
CA ALA A 143 1.12 15.93 -7.50
C ALA A 143 1.35 17.43 -7.24
N ILE A 144 2.45 17.93 -7.78
CA ILE A 144 2.97 19.28 -7.57
C ILE A 144 2.99 20.02 -8.89
N ARG A 145 2.76 21.33 -8.83
CA ARG A 145 2.91 22.23 -9.96
C ARG A 145 3.63 23.49 -9.56
N GLU A 146 4.49 23.98 -10.44
CA GLU A 146 5.14 25.28 -10.32
C GLU A 146 4.60 26.26 -11.38
N ILE A 147 4.04 27.37 -10.93
CA ILE A 147 3.57 28.47 -11.79
C ILE A 147 4.31 29.77 -11.48
N SER A 148 4.44 30.66 -12.46
CA SER A 148 5.12 31.95 -12.22
C SER A 148 4.21 32.92 -11.46
N ASP A 149 4.78 33.61 -10.46
CA ASP A 149 4.07 34.67 -9.72
C ASP A 149 3.90 35.99 -10.51
N GLY A 150 4.40 36.05 -11.76
CA GLY A 150 4.38 37.25 -12.60
C GLY A 150 5.38 38.35 -12.20
N ALA A 151 6.11 38.19 -11.09
CA ALA A 151 7.19 39.05 -10.61
C ALA A 151 8.59 38.42 -10.81
N GLY A 152 8.65 37.21 -11.39
CA GLY A 152 9.88 36.46 -11.65
C GLY A 152 10.21 35.41 -10.58
N GLY A 153 9.31 35.18 -9.63
CA GLY A 153 9.32 34.05 -8.71
C GLY A 153 8.39 32.92 -9.16
N THR A 154 8.40 31.85 -8.37
CA THR A 154 7.63 30.62 -8.59
C THR A 154 6.69 30.40 -7.40
N ILE A 155 5.45 30.03 -7.69
CA ILE A 155 4.46 29.56 -6.73
C ILE A 155 4.35 28.05 -6.91
N THR A 156 4.53 27.30 -5.82
CA THR A 156 4.33 25.85 -5.78
C THR A 156 2.93 25.57 -5.27
N GLU A 157 2.17 24.81 -6.03
CA GLU A 157 0.84 24.30 -5.68
C GLU A 157 0.88 22.77 -5.59
N SER A 158 0.01 22.19 -4.77
CA SER A 158 -0.11 20.74 -4.65
C SER A 158 -1.56 20.30 -4.74
N VAL A 159 -1.75 19.07 -5.22
CA VAL A 159 -3.02 18.36 -5.22
C VAL A 159 -2.79 16.97 -4.63
N VAL A 160 -3.67 16.55 -3.73
CA VAL A 160 -3.66 15.22 -3.14
C VAL A 160 -4.82 14.44 -3.74
N VAL A 161 -4.49 13.37 -4.43
CA VAL A 161 -5.43 12.44 -5.04
C VAL A 161 -5.46 11.16 -4.21
N THR A 162 -6.59 10.88 -3.56
CA THR A 162 -6.80 9.71 -2.72
C THR A 162 -7.97 8.88 -3.23
N ASN A 163 -8.14 7.67 -2.71
CA ASN A 163 -9.27 6.78 -3.01
C ASN A 163 -9.45 6.55 -4.52
N GLY A 164 -8.32 6.53 -5.25
CA GLY A 164 -8.29 6.24 -6.67
C GLY A 164 -8.64 4.77 -6.89
N VAL A 165 -9.68 4.53 -7.67
CA VAL A 165 -10.11 3.19 -8.08
C VAL A 165 -10.28 3.19 -9.59
N PHE A 166 -9.75 2.16 -10.22
CA PHE A 166 -10.08 1.84 -11.59
C PHE A 166 -10.54 0.38 -11.69
N THR A 167 -11.68 0.14 -12.31
CA THR A 167 -12.29 -1.18 -12.44
C THR A 167 -12.60 -1.43 -13.90
N ASP A 168 -12.15 -2.58 -14.39
CA ASP A 168 -12.37 -3.10 -15.74
C ASP A 168 -12.09 -2.05 -16.82
N ILE A 169 -11.00 -1.28 -16.67
CA ILE A 169 -10.63 -0.28 -17.66
C ILE A 169 -10.19 -1.01 -18.92
N PRO A 170 -10.90 -0.82 -20.05
CA PRO A 170 -10.50 -1.45 -21.30
C PRO A 170 -9.22 -0.79 -21.81
N PHE A 171 -8.28 -1.60 -22.26
CA PHE A 171 -7.08 -1.13 -22.94
C PHE A 171 -6.93 -1.77 -24.32
N THR A 172 -6.34 -1.03 -25.25
CA THR A 172 -5.97 -1.57 -26.56
C THR A 172 -4.47 -1.82 -26.61
N LEU A 173 -4.06 -3.04 -26.99
CA LEU A 173 -2.67 -3.32 -27.35
C LEU A 173 -2.34 -2.62 -28.68
N VAL A 174 -1.45 -1.63 -28.62
CA VAL A 174 -0.99 -0.87 -29.78
C VAL A 174 0.30 -1.48 -30.36
N ASP A 175 1.21 -1.92 -29.49
CA ASP A 175 2.48 -2.58 -29.84
C ASP A 175 3.01 -3.40 -28.64
N GLY A 176 3.83 -4.41 -28.88
CA GLY A 176 4.42 -5.26 -27.83
C GLY A 176 3.66 -6.56 -27.55
N SER A 177 3.75 -7.05 -26.30
CA SER A 177 3.07 -8.27 -25.82
C SER A 177 2.00 -7.95 -24.78
N LEU A 178 1.04 -8.87 -24.62
CA LEU A 178 0.13 -8.91 -23.47
C LEU A 178 0.71 -9.70 -22.30
N ASP A 179 1.89 -10.32 -22.47
CA ASP A 179 2.50 -11.04 -21.36
C ASP A 179 2.78 -10.04 -20.21
N PRO A 180 2.26 -10.29 -19.00
CA PRO A 180 2.51 -9.42 -17.88
C PRO A 180 4.00 -9.44 -17.56
N PHE A 181 4.51 -8.29 -17.13
CA PHE A 181 5.75 -8.27 -16.39
C PHE A 181 5.54 -9.06 -15.10
N ASP A 182 6.38 -10.06 -14.91
CA ASP A 182 6.44 -10.79 -13.66
C ASP A 182 7.17 -9.92 -12.65
N CYS A 183 6.44 -9.47 -11.63
CA CYS A 183 7.00 -8.69 -10.54
C CYS A 183 7.69 -9.56 -9.49
N ASP A 184 7.77 -10.86 -9.75
CA ASP A 184 8.65 -11.76 -9.03
C ASP A 184 10.09 -11.26 -9.16
N ASN A 185 10.59 -10.65 -8.08
CA ASN A 185 12.01 -10.37 -7.88
C ASN A 185 12.76 -11.70 -7.74
N GLY A 186 12.95 -12.40 -8.86
CA GLY A 186 13.86 -13.54 -8.92
C GLY A 186 13.23 -14.90 -8.69
N GLY A 187 12.03 -15.16 -9.22
CA GLY A 187 11.54 -16.49 -9.56
C GLY A 187 12.49 -17.25 -10.47
N VAL A 188 13.52 -17.84 -9.90
CA VAL A 188 14.25 -18.94 -10.53
C VAL A 188 13.31 -20.14 -10.56
N ASP A 189 13.06 -20.60 -11.80
CA ASP A 189 12.64 -21.96 -12.15
C ASP A 189 13.21 -23.00 -11.15
N PRO A 190 12.40 -23.98 -10.69
CA PRO A 190 12.62 -24.72 -9.47
C PRO A 190 13.84 -25.62 -9.64
N GLY A 191 14.92 -25.22 -8.99
CA GLY A 191 16.19 -25.92 -9.03
C GLY A 191 17.17 -25.32 -8.06
N ASP A 192 16.96 -25.62 -6.77
CA ASP A 192 17.93 -25.48 -5.69
C ASP A 192 18.36 -24.03 -5.35
N ASP A 193 17.45 -23.23 -4.78
CA ASP A 193 17.86 -22.13 -3.90
C ASP A 193 17.68 -22.55 -2.41
N PRO A 194 18.69 -22.43 -1.53
CA PRO A 194 18.60 -22.90 -0.15
C PRO A 194 17.81 -21.97 0.79
N GLY A 195 17.13 -20.94 0.27
CA GLY A 195 16.53 -19.86 1.06
C GLY A 195 15.03 -19.67 0.92
N ASP A 196 14.36 -20.31 -0.05
CA ASP A 196 12.91 -20.19 -0.21
C ASP A 196 12.18 -20.86 0.97
N SER A 197 11.51 -20.06 1.79
CA SER A 197 10.71 -20.54 2.92
C SER A 197 9.45 -21.26 2.44
N GLY A 198 9.07 -21.12 1.15
CA GLY A 198 7.84 -21.65 0.58
C GLY A 198 6.57 -21.01 1.18
N ILE A 199 6.72 -19.90 1.90
CA ILE A 199 5.65 -19.13 2.52
C ILE A 199 5.46 -17.86 1.69
N VAL A 200 4.22 -17.61 1.28
CA VAL A 200 3.79 -16.41 0.55
C VAL A 200 2.89 -15.58 1.44
N ASP A 201 2.82 -14.26 1.18
CA ASP A 201 1.92 -13.38 1.90
C ASP A 201 0.46 -13.80 1.70
N PRO A 202 -0.37 -13.79 2.77
CA PRO A 202 -1.79 -14.10 2.66
C PRO A 202 -2.54 -12.98 1.92
N ASP A 203 -3.47 -13.37 1.05
CA ASP A 203 -4.38 -12.42 0.39
C ASP A 203 -5.24 -11.66 1.42
N SER A 204 -5.57 -10.41 1.10
CA SER A 204 -6.54 -9.63 1.87
C SER A 204 -7.88 -10.38 1.96
N SER A 205 -8.42 -10.48 3.16
CA SER A 205 -9.66 -11.21 3.42
C SER A 205 -10.41 -10.61 4.59
N PHE A 206 -11.74 -10.74 4.55
CA PHE A 206 -12.63 -10.28 5.60
C PHE A 206 -13.69 -11.35 5.88
N PHE A 207 -14.03 -11.52 7.16
CA PHE A 207 -15.14 -12.37 7.58
C PHE A 207 -15.72 -11.86 8.90
N ALA A 208 -17.04 -11.92 9.04
CA ALA A 208 -17.73 -11.70 10.30
C ALA A 208 -19.15 -12.28 10.25
N LEU A 209 -19.72 -12.56 11.43
CA LEU A 209 -21.14 -12.84 11.58
C LEU A 209 -21.86 -11.62 12.15
N VAL A 210 -22.81 -11.09 11.39
CA VAL A 210 -23.75 -10.02 11.77
C VAL A 210 -25.08 -10.66 12.15
N ASP A 211 -25.48 -10.53 13.41
CA ASP A 211 -26.65 -11.19 14.02
C ASP A 211 -26.71 -12.71 13.73
N GLY A 212 -25.53 -13.34 13.69
CA GLY A 212 -25.35 -14.76 13.40
C GLY A 212 -25.45 -15.15 11.93
N GLN A 213 -25.52 -14.17 11.01
CA GLN A 213 -25.45 -14.37 9.56
C GLN A 213 -24.13 -13.83 9.01
N GLU A 214 -23.54 -14.53 8.05
CA GLU A 214 -22.29 -14.09 7.41
C GLU A 214 -22.46 -12.75 6.70
N PHE A 215 -21.55 -11.82 7.00
CA PHE A 215 -21.35 -10.61 6.22
C PHE A 215 -20.52 -10.97 4.99
N ILE A 216 -21.18 -11.04 3.84
CA ILE A 216 -20.51 -11.32 2.55
C ILE A 216 -20.12 -9.99 1.94
N ASP A 217 -18.84 -9.63 2.05
CA ASP A 217 -18.31 -8.44 1.39
C ASP A 217 -18.13 -8.66 -0.11
N GLN A 218 -18.38 -7.60 -0.88
CA GLN A 218 -18.01 -7.48 -2.29
C GLN A 218 -16.64 -6.82 -2.44
N THR A 219 -16.30 -5.91 -1.52
CA THR A 219 -15.03 -5.21 -1.50
C THR A 219 -14.54 -5.06 -0.07
N PHE A 220 -13.24 -5.25 0.13
CA PHE A 220 -12.55 -4.91 1.37
C PHE A 220 -11.33 -4.05 1.03
N VAL A 221 -11.35 -2.79 1.48
CA VAL A 221 -10.35 -1.78 1.08
C VAL A 221 -9.80 -1.04 2.30
N ALA A 222 -8.56 -0.59 2.20
CA ALA A 222 -7.93 0.28 3.19
C ALA A 222 -7.69 1.69 2.62
N GLU A 223 -7.80 2.69 3.47
CA GLU A 223 -7.40 4.07 3.20
C GLU A 223 -6.63 4.64 4.40
N ILE A 224 -5.62 5.48 4.16
CA ILE A 224 -4.95 6.22 5.24
C ILE A 224 -5.54 7.63 5.27
N LEU A 225 -6.13 7.99 6.40
CA LEU A 225 -6.75 9.28 6.66
C LEU A 225 -5.86 10.12 7.57
N MET A 226 -5.83 11.43 7.32
CA MET A 226 -5.29 12.41 8.25
C MET A 226 -6.43 13.04 9.04
N VAL A 227 -6.47 12.80 10.35
CA VAL A 227 -7.45 13.42 11.25
C VAL A 227 -6.73 14.36 12.19
N GLY A 228 -6.76 15.65 11.86
CA GLY A 228 -5.92 16.64 12.53
C GLY A 228 -4.44 16.43 12.15
N SER A 229 -3.62 16.02 13.11
CA SER A 229 -2.20 15.67 12.91
C SER A 229 -1.93 14.16 12.89
N ASP A 230 -2.95 13.35 13.15
CA ASP A 230 -2.78 11.92 13.39
C ASP A 230 -3.17 11.14 12.12
N GLU A 231 -2.36 10.14 11.77
CA GLU A 231 -2.68 9.17 10.72
C GLU A 231 -3.61 8.08 11.29
N VAL A 232 -4.64 7.72 10.52
CA VAL A 232 -5.62 6.69 10.86
C VAL A 232 -5.81 5.79 9.65
N VAL A 233 -5.63 4.49 9.83
CA VAL A 233 -5.98 3.48 8.83
C VAL A 233 -7.48 3.24 8.92
N LYS A 234 -8.22 3.56 7.86
CA LYS A 234 -9.61 3.18 7.72
C LYS A 234 -9.75 1.94 6.84
N LEU A 235 -10.36 0.90 7.39
CA LEU A 235 -10.71 -0.32 6.65
C LEU A 235 -12.20 -0.33 6.39
N THR A 236 -12.61 -0.62 5.16
CA THR A 236 -14.03 -0.65 4.77
C THR A 236 -14.36 -1.96 4.06
N ALA A 237 -15.13 -2.82 4.73
CA ALA A 237 -15.79 -3.95 4.09
C ALA A 237 -17.19 -3.52 3.62
N THR A 238 -17.51 -3.70 2.34
CA THR A 238 -18.81 -3.31 1.76
C THR A 238 -19.48 -4.51 1.12
N ALA A 239 -20.70 -4.83 1.54
CA ALA A 239 -21.51 -5.90 0.97
C ALA A 239 -22.27 -5.45 -0.30
N PRO A 240 -22.74 -6.38 -1.16
CA PRO A 240 -23.58 -6.05 -2.33
C PRO A 240 -24.89 -5.32 -1.96
N THR A 241 -25.34 -5.47 -0.72
CA THR A 241 -26.51 -4.81 -0.12
C THR A 241 -26.23 -3.38 0.35
N LEU A 242 -25.01 -2.87 0.14
CA LEU A 242 -24.50 -1.59 0.65
C LEU A 242 -24.31 -1.53 2.18
N GLU A 243 -24.46 -2.66 2.88
CA GLU A 243 -24.03 -2.77 4.27
C GLU A 243 -22.51 -2.56 4.34
N ARG A 244 -22.05 -1.85 5.37
CA ARG A 244 -20.63 -1.55 5.54
C ARG A 244 -20.15 -1.83 6.96
N MET A 245 -18.93 -2.31 7.08
CA MET A 245 -18.17 -2.32 8.31
C MET A 245 -16.93 -1.44 8.13
N GLU A 246 -16.81 -0.42 8.97
CA GLU A 246 -15.78 0.61 8.88
C GLU A 246 -14.95 0.65 10.16
N PHE A 247 -13.69 0.26 10.07
CA PHE A 247 -12.72 0.35 11.17
C PHE A 247 -11.93 1.63 11.02
N PHE A 248 -11.68 2.33 12.12
CA PHE A 248 -10.80 3.47 12.20
C PHE A 248 -9.70 3.14 13.20
N ILE A 249 -8.51 2.83 12.69
CA ILE A 249 -7.39 2.31 13.45
C ILE A 249 -6.32 3.40 13.53
N PRO A 250 -6.09 4.05 14.68
CA PRO A 250 -5.04 5.05 14.80
C PRO A 250 -3.67 4.41 14.57
N MET A 251 -2.78 5.11 13.87
CA MET A 251 -1.42 4.60 13.65
C MET A 251 -0.60 4.57 14.95
N GLY A 252 0.35 3.64 15.03
CA GLY A 252 1.22 3.47 16.20
C GLY A 252 0.68 2.50 17.26
N LEU A 253 -0.39 1.75 16.95
CA LEU A 253 -0.72 0.53 17.70
C LEU A 253 0.33 -0.57 17.44
N SER A 254 0.22 -1.65 18.18
CA SER A 254 1.03 -2.85 18.03
C SER A 254 0.15 -4.09 18.09
N VAL A 255 0.75 -5.27 17.95
CA VAL A 255 0.10 -6.54 18.32
C VAL A 255 -0.43 -6.44 19.76
N GLY A 256 -1.67 -6.92 19.97
CA GLY A 256 -2.35 -6.82 21.26
C GLY A 256 -3.87 -6.66 21.13
N THR A 257 -4.56 -6.67 22.28
CA THR A 257 -6.02 -6.49 22.38
C THR A 257 -6.37 -5.07 22.82
N TYR A 258 -7.31 -4.44 22.11
CA TYR A 258 -7.76 -3.08 22.32
C TYR A 258 -9.29 -3.01 22.32
N ASP A 259 -9.85 -2.25 23.26
CA ASP A 259 -11.28 -1.98 23.30
C ASP A 259 -11.66 -0.96 22.22
N PHE A 260 -12.84 -1.11 21.63
CA PHE A 260 -13.37 -0.08 20.74
C PHE A 260 -14.00 1.06 21.53
N ASP A 261 -13.77 2.29 21.06
CA ASP A 261 -14.48 3.47 21.53
C ASP A 261 -15.72 3.76 20.69
N PRO A 262 -16.82 4.25 21.30
CA PRO A 262 -18.09 4.49 20.62
C PRO A 262 -18.12 5.74 19.73
N ILE A 263 -17.18 6.67 19.92
CA ILE A 263 -17.14 7.92 19.17
C ILE A 263 -15.73 8.15 18.69
N PHE A 264 -15.54 8.16 17.37
CA PHE A 264 -14.27 8.45 16.74
C PHE A 264 -13.88 9.92 16.95
N ASN A 265 -12.63 10.15 17.37
CA ASN A 265 -12.06 11.47 17.62
C ASN A 265 -10.75 11.73 16.86
N GLY A 266 -10.29 10.77 16.04
CA GLY A 266 -9.05 10.86 15.28
C GLY A 266 -7.86 10.12 15.90
N SER A 267 -7.86 9.90 17.22
CA SER A 267 -6.74 9.24 17.90
C SER A 267 -7.14 7.92 18.57
N ASN A 268 -8.43 7.57 18.52
CA ASN A 268 -8.95 6.35 19.13
C ASN A 268 -9.42 5.33 18.10
N LEU A 269 -9.39 4.07 18.53
CA LEU A 269 -9.86 2.94 17.76
C LEU A 269 -11.40 2.88 17.83
N THR A 270 -12.05 2.92 16.67
CA THR A 270 -13.52 2.82 16.57
C THR A 270 -13.89 1.89 15.43
N VAL A 271 -15.03 1.19 15.57
CA VAL A 271 -15.67 0.48 14.46
C VAL A 271 -17.13 0.93 14.32
N ALA A 272 -17.58 1.05 13.08
CA ALA A 272 -18.95 1.36 12.72
C ALA A 272 -19.55 0.28 11.82
N TYR A 273 -20.85 0.07 11.96
CA TYR A 273 -21.66 -0.76 11.10
C TYR A 273 -22.77 0.09 10.48
N THR A 274 -22.89 0.08 9.15
CA THR A 274 -23.96 0.74 8.41
C THR A 274 -24.87 -0.30 7.78
N ASP A 275 -26.18 -0.08 7.91
CA ASP A 275 -27.21 -0.99 7.38
C ASP A 275 -27.36 -0.95 5.84
N SER A 276 -28.14 -1.88 5.30
CA SER A 276 -28.40 -2.01 3.85
C SER A 276 -29.16 -0.85 3.22
N GLN A 277 -29.67 0.08 4.03
CA GLN A 277 -30.30 1.30 3.54
C GLN A 277 -29.29 2.45 3.46
N GLY A 278 -28.08 2.28 4.01
CA GLY A 278 -27.04 3.30 4.04
C GLY A 278 -27.43 4.54 4.86
N THR A 279 -28.50 4.43 5.67
CA THR A 279 -29.16 5.56 6.30
C THR A 279 -28.76 5.78 7.75
N GLU A 280 -28.35 4.71 8.45
CA GLU A 280 -27.92 4.78 9.85
C GLU A 280 -26.56 4.09 10.01
N ALA A 281 -25.57 4.85 10.48
CA ALA A 281 -24.30 4.32 10.95
C ALA A 281 -24.36 4.14 12.47
N MET A 282 -24.29 2.89 12.90
CA MET A 282 -24.17 2.50 14.30
C MET A 282 -22.69 2.37 14.66
N THR A 283 -22.31 2.70 15.89
CA THR A 283 -20.93 2.55 16.37
C THR A 283 -20.85 1.51 17.48
N SER A 284 -19.68 0.91 17.67
CA SER A 284 -19.46 -0.06 18.74
C SER A 284 -19.61 0.60 20.12
N MET A 285 -20.63 0.23 20.88
CA MET A 285 -20.73 0.64 22.29
C MET A 285 -19.95 -0.28 23.24
N MET A 286 -19.73 -1.53 22.82
CA MET A 286 -18.94 -2.54 23.53
C MET A 286 -18.29 -3.46 22.50
N GLY A 287 -17.06 -3.90 22.77
CA GLY A 287 -16.32 -4.81 21.89
C GLY A 287 -14.83 -4.56 21.92
N SER A 288 -14.08 -5.45 21.27
CA SER A 288 -12.63 -5.34 21.17
C SER A 288 -12.12 -5.92 19.86
N ILE A 289 -10.91 -5.52 19.49
CA ILE A 289 -10.10 -6.11 18.43
C ILE A 289 -8.82 -6.67 19.04
N THR A 290 -8.33 -7.77 18.52
CA THR A 290 -6.99 -8.29 18.81
C THR A 290 -6.20 -8.31 17.52
N PHE A 291 -5.18 -7.46 17.43
CA PHE A 291 -4.20 -7.51 16.35
C PHE A 291 -3.23 -8.64 16.64
N GLU A 292 -3.19 -9.62 15.74
CA GLU A 292 -2.23 -10.73 15.73
C GLU A 292 -1.00 -10.37 14.90
N GLU A 293 -1.17 -9.50 13.90
CA GLU A 293 -0.11 -8.87 13.12
C GLU A 293 -0.41 -7.37 12.98
N TYR A 294 0.62 -6.55 13.17
CA TYR A 294 0.55 -5.10 12.98
C TYR A 294 1.92 -4.57 12.57
N GLY A 295 2.11 -4.31 11.28
CA GLY A 295 3.34 -3.77 10.73
C GLY A 295 3.19 -2.31 10.30
N ASN A 296 3.94 -1.41 10.94
CA ASN A 296 3.89 0.01 10.60
C ASN A 296 4.64 0.31 9.29
N ILE A 297 5.70 -0.45 9.02
CA ILE A 297 6.55 -0.36 7.83
C ILE A 297 6.01 -1.29 6.75
N THR A 298 5.74 -2.57 7.06
CA THR A 298 5.22 -3.54 6.09
C THR A 298 3.81 -3.19 5.64
N GLY A 299 3.03 -2.49 6.46
CA GLY A 299 1.64 -2.19 6.15
C GLY A 299 0.69 -3.37 6.34
N LYS A 300 1.10 -4.45 6.99
CA LYS A 300 0.26 -5.62 7.24
C LYS A 300 -0.59 -5.48 8.50
N LEU A 301 -1.81 -5.99 8.44
CA LEU A 301 -2.70 -6.19 9.57
C LEU A 301 -3.35 -7.57 9.50
N ALA A 302 -3.33 -8.29 10.61
CA ALA A 302 -4.22 -9.43 10.83
C ALA A 302 -4.86 -9.27 12.20
N ALA A 303 -6.18 -9.44 12.26
CA ALA A 303 -6.90 -9.25 13.51
C ALA A 303 -8.17 -10.09 13.63
N THR A 304 -8.54 -10.39 14.87
CA THR A 304 -9.86 -10.90 15.23
C THR A 304 -10.63 -9.83 16.01
N PHE A 305 -11.96 -9.79 15.87
CA PHE A 305 -12.79 -8.78 16.53
C PHE A 305 -14.20 -9.27 16.84
N GLU A 306 -14.81 -8.64 17.84
CA GLU A 306 -16.23 -8.77 18.15
C GLU A 306 -16.74 -7.46 18.77
N PHE A 307 -17.97 -7.07 18.44
CA PHE A 307 -18.58 -5.88 19.02
C PHE A 307 -20.11 -5.88 18.93
N THR A 308 -20.73 -5.01 19.70
CA THR A 308 -22.16 -4.69 19.60
C THR A 308 -22.29 -3.25 19.11
N ALA A 309 -22.84 -3.09 17.91
CA ALA A 309 -23.12 -1.80 17.30
C ALA A 309 -24.49 -1.30 17.77
N SER A 310 -24.60 0.01 17.99
CA SER A 310 -25.87 0.66 18.35
C SER A 310 -25.85 2.12 17.96
N ASP A 311 -27.00 2.78 17.98
CA ASP A 311 -27.10 4.20 17.66
C ASP A 311 -26.34 5.06 18.69
N PRO A 312 -25.27 5.78 18.29
CA PRO A 312 -24.47 6.59 19.22
C PRO A 312 -25.24 7.74 19.88
N ILE A 313 -26.35 8.20 19.29
CA ILE A 313 -27.19 9.26 19.85
C ILE A 313 -28.43 8.73 20.59
N GLY A 314 -28.61 7.40 20.63
CA GLY A 314 -29.62 6.71 21.43
C GLY A 314 -31.07 7.03 21.04
N ILE A 315 -31.30 7.39 19.78
CA ILE A 315 -32.64 7.64 19.24
C ILE A 315 -33.27 6.31 18.79
N ASN A 316 -32.46 5.38 18.28
CA ASN A 316 -32.86 4.03 17.91
C ASN A 316 -32.41 3.03 18.99
N GLU A 317 -33.30 2.13 19.42
CA GLU A 317 -33.00 1.07 20.41
C GLU A 317 -32.47 -0.22 19.75
N GLY A 318 -32.20 -0.19 18.44
CA GLY A 318 -31.62 -1.31 17.71
C GLY A 318 -30.16 -1.55 18.10
N GLU A 319 -29.83 -2.82 18.34
CA GLU A 319 -28.45 -3.30 18.50
C GLU A 319 -28.16 -4.30 17.38
N VAL A 320 -26.93 -4.27 16.86
CA VAL A 320 -26.42 -5.25 15.91
C VAL A 320 -25.24 -5.96 16.54
N LEU A 321 -25.31 -7.28 16.59
CA LEU A 321 -24.24 -8.10 17.15
C LEU A 321 -23.28 -8.56 16.06
N VAL A 322 -22.01 -8.20 16.19
CA VAL A 322 -20.94 -8.66 15.30
C VAL A 322 -20.03 -9.61 16.07
N THR A 323 -19.89 -10.83 15.56
CA THR A 323 -19.14 -11.92 16.21
C THR A 323 -18.26 -12.64 15.19
N GLU A 324 -17.28 -13.39 15.68
CA GLU A 324 -16.36 -14.19 14.84
C GLU A 324 -15.68 -13.35 13.74
N GLY A 325 -15.45 -12.07 14.02
CA GLY A 325 -14.80 -11.16 13.10
C GLY A 325 -13.34 -11.53 12.92
N THR A 326 -12.88 -11.61 11.68
CA THR A 326 -11.46 -11.75 11.33
C THR A 326 -11.17 -10.99 10.05
N PHE A 327 -9.97 -10.43 9.94
CA PHE A 327 -9.48 -9.90 8.67
C PHE A 327 -7.97 -10.03 8.54
N VAL A 328 -7.52 -10.06 7.29
CA VAL A 328 -6.13 -9.86 6.85
C VAL A 328 -6.14 -8.73 5.84
N MET A 329 -5.26 -7.75 5.98
CA MET A 329 -5.21 -6.58 5.10
C MET A 329 -3.80 -6.03 4.99
N ASP A 330 -3.39 -5.71 3.76
CA ASP A 330 -2.26 -4.83 3.50
C ASP A 330 -2.76 -3.40 3.26
N TYR A 331 -2.54 -2.51 4.23
CA TYR A 331 -3.03 -1.11 4.19
C TYR A 331 -2.00 -0.10 3.70
N ARG A 332 -0.73 -0.50 3.63
CA ARG A 332 0.30 0.15 2.80
C ARG A 332 0.71 -0.85 1.73
N PRO A 333 1.06 -0.39 0.52
CA PRO A 333 1.67 -1.27 -0.45
C PRO A 333 3.00 -1.80 0.08
N ASP A 334 3.38 -2.98 -0.38
CA ASP A 334 4.69 -3.64 -0.30
C ASP A 334 5.80 -2.62 -0.04
N SER A 335 6.35 -2.67 1.17
CA SER A 335 7.41 -1.77 1.58
C SER A 335 8.63 -2.06 0.74
N THR A 336 8.87 -1.26 -0.29
CA THR A 336 10.16 -1.24 -0.98
C THR A 336 11.28 -1.32 0.06
N LEU A 337 12.20 -2.29 -0.06
CA LEU A 337 13.35 -2.58 0.82
C LEU A 337 13.45 -1.65 2.05
N ALA A 338 13.03 -2.12 3.23
CA ALA A 338 13.18 -1.34 4.44
C ALA A 338 14.65 -1.18 4.84
N GLU A 339 15.02 -0.01 5.37
CA GLU A 339 16.35 0.16 5.97
C GLU A 339 16.51 -0.75 7.19
N ASN A 340 17.62 -1.48 7.23
CA ASN A 340 17.95 -2.32 8.38
C ASN A 340 18.27 -1.43 9.59
N THR A 341 17.46 -1.53 10.65
CA THR A 341 17.62 -0.75 11.88
C THR A 341 17.47 -1.64 13.11
N LEU A 342 18.16 -1.27 14.19
CA LEU A 342 17.99 -1.87 15.51
C LEU A 342 18.35 -0.84 16.58
N SER A 343 17.47 -0.68 17.56
CA SER A 343 17.72 0.14 18.74
C SER A 343 17.18 -0.51 19.99
N ALA A 344 17.72 -0.15 21.16
CA ALA A 344 17.32 -0.67 22.46
C ALA A 344 17.80 0.25 23.59
N GLU A 345 17.44 -0.06 24.83
CA GLU A 345 18.09 0.44 26.04
C GLU A 345 18.93 -0.66 26.68
N VAL A 346 20.21 -0.38 26.96
CA VAL A 346 21.12 -1.25 27.69
C VAL A 346 21.42 -0.62 29.05
N ASP A 347 20.99 -1.27 30.13
CA ASP A 347 21.05 -0.76 31.51
C ASP A 347 20.48 0.67 31.64
N GLY A 348 19.37 0.93 30.93
CA GLY A 348 18.72 2.24 30.87
C GLY A 348 19.47 3.31 30.05
N SER A 349 20.54 2.93 29.34
CA SER A 349 21.26 3.81 28.41
C SER A 349 20.93 3.46 26.97
N SER A 350 20.70 4.46 26.12
CA SER A 350 20.37 4.22 24.71
C SER A 350 21.48 3.46 23.96
N PHE A 351 21.05 2.51 23.14
CA PHE A 351 21.81 1.83 22.11
C PHE A 351 21.10 2.05 20.77
N VAL A 352 21.83 2.57 19.78
CA VAL A 352 21.32 2.74 18.42
C VAL A 352 22.36 2.18 17.47
N GLY A 353 21.99 1.17 16.69
CA GLY A 353 22.86 0.59 15.68
C GLY A 353 23.21 1.62 14.61
N THR A 354 24.49 1.99 14.53
CA THR A 354 25.03 2.83 13.45
C THR A 354 25.24 2.06 12.15
N SER A 355 25.35 0.73 12.25
CA SER A 355 25.33 -0.19 11.12
C SER A 355 24.59 -1.46 11.52
N VAL A 356 23.75 -1.97 10.62
CA VAL A 356 22.99 -3.19 10.83
C VAL A 356 23.19 -4.11 9.64
N GLU A 357 23.75 -5.28 9.90
CA GLU A 357 24.03 -6.31 8.90
C GLU A 357 23.05 -7.48 9.08
N VAL A 358 22.52 -7.98 7.97
CA VAL A 358 21.64 -9.16 7.93
C VAL A 358 22.36 -10.24 7.13
N LEU A 359 22.51 -11.42 7.71
CA LEU A 359 23.10 -12.59 7.06
C LEU A 359 22.15 -13.76 7.15
N LEU A 360 22.16 -14.61 6.12
CA LEU A 360 21.46 -15.88 6.11
C LEU A 360 22.47 -17.01 6.36
N ASN A 361 22.25 -17.76 7.44
CA ASN A 361 23.11 -18.86 7.83
C ASN A 361 22.30 -20.17 7.88
N PRO A 362 22.54 -21.10 6.94
CA PRO A 362 21.96 -22.44 7.02
C PRO A 362 22.42 -23.14 8.31
N SER A 363 21.46 -23.63 9.10
CA SER A 363 21.71 -24.34 10.35
C SER A 363 20.65 -25.43 10.55
N TYR A 364 21.09 -26.67 10.80
CA TYR A 364 20.21 -27.84 10.79
C TYR A 364 19.42 -27.94 9.46
N ASP A 365 18.09 -28.12 9.55
CA ASP A 365 17.18 -28.24 8.40
C ASP A 365 16.45 -26.91 8.11
N THR A 366 16.97 -25.77 8.60
CA THR A 366 16.41 -24.44 8.34
C THR A 366 17.51 -23.40 8.04
N THR A 367 17.11 -22.25 7.53
CA THR A 367 17.98 -21.08 7.36
C THR A 367 17.70 -20.11 8.49
N TYR A 368 18.75 -19.61 9.13
CA TYR A 368 18.64 -18.60 10.19
C TYR A 368 18.92 -17.22 9.63
N VAL A 369 18.04 -16.27 9.95
CA VAL A 369 18.30 -14.85 9.81
C VAL A 369 19.16 -14.42 10.99
N GLN A 370 20.32 -13.85 10.71
CA GLN A 370 21.21 -13.25 11.71
C GLN A 370 21.28 -11.75 11.49
N LEU A 371 20.70 -11.00 12.42
CA LEU A 371 20.75 -9.54 12.47
C LEU A 371 21.85 -9.12 13.44
N THR A 372 22.83 -8.33 13.00
CA THR A 372 23.91 -7.80 13.85
C THR A 372 23.95 -6.29 13.75
N ALA A 373 23.74 -5.61 14.87
CA ALA A 373 23.80 -4.16 14.98
C ALA A 373 25.04 -3.72 15.76
N ILE A 374 25.78 -2.74 15.23
CA ILE A 374 26.97 -2.16 15.86
C ILE A 374 26.71 -0.67 16.14
N ASP A 375 26.93 -0.27 17.39
CA ASP A 375 27.04 1.12 17.80
C ASP A 375 28.54 1.48 17.80
N ALA A 376 28.99 2.15 16.73
CA ALA A 376 30.38 2.50 16.51
C ALA A 376 30.89 3.60 17.46
N ASP A 377 30.01 4.40 18.05
CA ASP A 377 30.36 5.46 18.98
C ASP A 377 30.77 4.89 20.35
N THR A 378 30.13 3.79 20.74
CA THR A 378 30.36 3.13 22.03
C THR A 378 31.07 1.78 21.94
N ASN A 379 31.34 1.30 20.72
CA ASN A 379 31.99 0.02 20.43
C ASN A 379 31.22 -1.19 21.00
N ARG A 380 29.89 -1.14 20.96
CA ARG A 380 28.97 -2.18 21.47
C ARG A 380 28.22 -2.84 20.32
N SER A 381 27.77 -4.08 20.49
CA SER A 381 26.87 -4.72 19.51
C SER A 381 25.75 -5.54 20.16
N ILE A 382 24.63 -5.62 19.46
CA ILE A 382 23.51 -6.51 19.74
C ILE A 382 23.32 -7.38 18.49
N ALA A 383 23.11 -8.69 18.68
CA ALA A 383 22.74 -9.57 17.60
C ALA A 383 21.52 -10.43 17.97
N LEU A 384 20.66 -10.65 16.98
CA LEU A 384 19.51 -11.54 17.06
C LEU A 384 19.66 -12.63 16.00
N SER A 385 19.22 -13.84 16.31
CA SER A 385 19.17 -14.94 15.35
C SER A 385 17.90 -15.73 15.52
N PHE A 386 17.19 -15.99 14.42
CA PHE A 386 15.92 -16.73 14.43
C PHE A 386 15.70 -17.42 13.07
N PRO A 387 14.85 -18.46 13.00
CA PRO A 387 14.53 -19.14 11.73
C PRO A 387 13.92 -18.19 10.70
N ILE A 388 14.24 -18.37 9.41
CA ILE A 388 13.74 -17.53 8.31
C ILE A 388 12.22 -17.64 8.12
N ASN A 389 11.65 -18.80 8.43
CA ASN A 389 10.21 -19.07 8.33
C ASN A 389 9.44 -18.69 9.61
N VAL A 390 9.96 -17.71 10.36
CA VAL A 390 9.29 -17.19 11.55
C VAL A 390 7.96 -16.56 11.14
N MET A 391 6.92 -16.70 11.96
CA MET A 391 5.63 -16.03 11.76
C MET A 391 5.46 -14.89 12.77
N PRO A 392 4.59 -13.89 12.51
CA PRO A 392 4.16 -12.95 13.54
C PRO A 392 3.75 -13.68 14.83
N GLY A 393 4.25 -13.18 15.96
CA GLY A 393 4.06 -13.82 17.26
C GLY A 393 5.25 -13.68 18.20
N THR A 394 5.16 -14.39 19.32
CA THR A 394 6.08 -14.24 20.46
C THR A 394 6.91 -15.51 20.66
N TYR A 395 8.22 -15.31 20.76
CA TYR A 395 9.23 -16.36 20.87
C TYR A 395 10.15 -16.10 22.07
N GLU A 396 10.56 -17.16 22.75
CA GLU A 396 11.55 -17.07 23.81
C GLU A 396 12.96 -16.89 23.20
N LEU A 397 13.75 -15.98 23.76
CA LEU A 397 15.18 -15.86 23.46
C LEU A 397 15.97 -16.76 24.41
N THR A 398 16.80 -17.60 23.81
CA THR A 398 17.63 -18.58 24.50
C THR A 398 19.11 -18.31 24.28
N ALA A 399 19.97 -19.01 25.02
CA ALA A 399 21.42 -18.89 24.89
C ALA A 399 22.01 -19.69 23.72
N THR A 400 21.35 -20.76 23.25
CA THR A 400 21.91 -21.65 22.21
C THR A 400 20.82 -22.20 21.30
N ILE A 401 21.20 -22.51 20.06
CA ILE A 401 20.36 -23.23 19.11
C ILE A 401 20.61 -24.73 19.29
N ASP A 402 19.66 -25.43 19.92
CA ASP A 402 19.78 -26.85 20.25
C ASP A 402 19.00 -27.74 19.27
N THR A 403 17.84 -27.28 18.79
CA THR A 403 16.92 -28.06 17.94
C THR A 403 16.67 -27.42 16.57
N GLY A 404 17.14 -26.19 16.34
CA GLY A 404 16.96 -25.47 15.08
C GLY A 404 15.63 -24.73 14.97
N MET A 405 14.98 -24.47 16.11
CA MET A 405 13.76 -23.65 16.19
C MET A 405 13.91 -22.50 17.18
N GLU A 406 15.00 -22.46 17.93
CA GLU A 406 15.24 -21.47 18.97
C GLU A 406 15.64 -20.13 18.37
N SER A 407 15.18 -19.05 19.00
CA SER A 407 15.70 -17.70 18.78
C SER A 407 16.79 -17.39 19.81
N VAL A 408 17.83 -16.68 19.39
CA VAL A 408 19.00 -16.36 20.23
C VAL A 408 19.27 -14.86 20.19
N GLY A 409 19.56 -14.30 21.36
CA GLY A 409 19.99 -12.92 21.53
C GLY A 409 21.39 -12.86 22.11
N LEU A 410 22.21 -11.94 21.60
CA LEU A 410 23.58 -11.71 22.02
C LEU A 410 23.81 -10.23 22.28
N TYR A 411 24.63 -9.95 23.28
CA TYR A 411 25.16 -8.63 23.55
C TYR A 411 26.68 -8.69 23.72
N ASN A 412 27.37 -7.74 23.10
CA ASN A 412 28.80 -7.53 23.32
C ASN A 412 29.02 -6.09 23.82
N PRO A 413 29.45 -5.91 25.08
CA PRO A 413 29.71 -4.59 25.66
C PRO A 413 30.99 -3.93 25.14
N ASP A 414 31.89 -4.68 24.51
CA ASP A 414 33.13 -4.17 23.92
C ASP A 414 33.61 -5.10 22.80
N ILE A 415 33.36 -4.70 21.56
CA ILE A 415 33.67 -5.50 20.36
C ILE A 415 35.16 -5.87 20.29
N GLU A 416 36.06 -5.06 20.87
CA GLU A 416 37.49 -5.36 20.89
C GLU A 416 37.87 -6.49 21.86
N ASN A 417 37.04 -6.75 22.88
CA ASN A 417 37.32 -7.70 23.95
C ASN A 417 36.72 -9.11 23.69
N ALA A 418 36.01 -9.31 22.58
CA ALA A 418 35.43 -10.59 22.13
C ALA A 418 34.56 -11.37 23.14
N GLN A 419 34.25 -10.80 24.30
CA GLN A 419 33.41 -11.42 25.32
C GLN A 419 31.94 -11.24 24.94
N LEU A 420 31.22 -12.35 24.82
CA LEU A 420 29.80 -12.38 24.45
C LEU A 420 28.93 -12.75 25.65
N TYR A 421 27.80 -12.05 25.77
CA TYR A 421 26.76 -12.28 26.78
C TYR A 421 25.50 -12.73 26.05
N TYR A 422 24.83 -13.74 26.61
CA TYR A 422 23.75 -14.46 25.93
C TYR A 422 22.41 -14.19 26.62
N ALA A 423 21.35 -14.09 25.82
CA ALA A 423 20.00 -13.88 26.29
C ALA A 423 19.54 -15.02 27.21
N THR A 424 19.28 -14.71 28.48
CA THR A 424 18.70 -15.61 29.48
C THR A 424 18.17 -14.80 30.68
N PRO A 425 16.84 -14.69 30.89
CA PRO A 425 15.74 -14.95 29.96
C PRO A 425 15.59 -13.82 28.93
N GLY A 426 14.75 -14.02 27.92
CA GLY A 426 14.40 -12.97 26.97
C GLY A 426 13.23 -13.33 26.06
N GLN A 427 12.74 -12.35 25.32
CA GLN A 427 11.62 -12.45 24.42
C GLN A 427 11.93 -11.74 23.10
N LEU A 428 11.53 -12.36 22.00
CA LEU A 428 11.48 -11.82 20.65
C LEU A 428 10.02 -11.80 20.21
N ILE A 429 9.53 -10.66 19.73
CA ILE A 429 8.19 -10.52 19.16
C ILE A 429 8.37 -10.15 17.70
N ILE A 430 7.89 -10.99 16.79
CA ILE A 430 7.74 -10.62 15.38
C ILE A 430 6.38 -9.92 15.27
N LEU A 431 6.41 -8.63 14.96
CA LEU A 431 5.21 -7.81 14.82
C LEU A 431 4.54 -8.01 13.47
N SER A 432 5.36 -8.11 12.42
CA SER A 432 4.92 -8.35 11.05
C SER A 432 6.05 -8.94 10.21
N TYR A 433 5.67 -9.72 9.20
CA TYR A 433 6.57 -10.20 8.17
C TYR A 433 5.87 -10.14 6.80
N GLN A 434 6.42 -9.33 5.90
CA GLN A 434 6.14 -9.33 4.47
C GLN A 434 7.08 -10.31 3.77
N TYR A 435 6.56 -11.48 3.36
CA TYR A 435 7.36 -12.55 2.77
C TYR A 435 7.86 -12.20 1.37
N SER A 436 7.05 -11.51 0.55
CA SER A 436 7.37 -11.10 -0.82
C SER A 436 8.60 -10.19 -0.89
N ASP A 437 8.74 -9.28 0.08
CA ASP A 437 9.84 -8.31 0.15
C ASP A 437 10.93 -8.70 1.15
N GLY A 438 10.73 -9.78 1.92
CA GLY A 438 11.66 -10.20 2.96
C GLY A 438 11.75 -9.24 4.15
N VAL A 439 10.76 -8.37 4.36
CA VAL A 439 10.80 -7.31 5.40
C VAL A 439 10.17 -7.79 6.70
N ILE A 440 10.92 -7.72 7.79
CA ILE A 440 10.49 -8.12 9.13
C ILE A 440 10.56 -6.94 10.09
N GLU A 441 9.46 -6.72 10.83
CA GLU A 441 9.40 -5.81 11.97
C GLU A 441 9.28 -6.60 13.27
N GLY A 442 10.02 -6.19 14.30
CA GLY A 442 9.93 -6.86 15.58
C GLY A 442 10.41 -6.06 16.77
N GLN A 443 10.17 -6.64 17.94
CA GLN A 443 10.61 -6.14 19.24
C GLN A 443 11.38 -7.22 19.99
N PHE A 444 12.23 -6.82 20.92
CA PHE A 444 12.94 -7.75 21.78
C PHE A 444 13.29 -7.16 23.14
N SER A 445 13.47 -8.03 24.12
CA SER A 445 14.05 -7.70 25.42
C SER A 445 14.72 -8.94 26.00
N PHE A 446 15.84 -8.79 26.69
CA PHE A 446 16.51 -9.90 27.36
C PHE A 446 17.50 -9.44 28.42
N THR A 447 17.81 -10.32 29.36
CA THR A 447 18.98 -10.17 30.22
C THR A 447 20.15 -10.90 29.57
N ALA A 448 21.26 -10.22 29.33
CA ALA A 448 22.47 -10.81 28.76
C ALA A 448 23.42 -11.26 29.89
N ILE A 449 23.77 -12.54 29.92
CA ILE A 449 24.58 -13.15 30.99
C ILE A 449 25.83 -13.83 30.39
N ASP A 450 26.96 -13.78 31.09
CA ASP A 450 28.16 -14.56 30.73
C ASP A 450 27.85 -16.07 30.82
N PRO A 451 27.94 -16.81 29.70
CA PRO A 451 27.60 -18.23 29.67
C PRO A 451 28.57 -19.09 30.50
N ASN A 452 29.75 -18.56 30.80
CA ASN A 452 30.75 -19.25 31.62
C ASN A 452 30.62 -18.92 33.11
N GLY A 453 29.81 -17.93 33.48
CA GLY A 453 29.61 -17.47 34.86
C GLY A 453 30.89 -17.04 35.58
N PHE A 454 31.96 -16.70 34.83
CA PHE A 454 33.22 -16.25 35.42
C PHE A 454 33.13 -14.82 35.91
N TYR A 455 32.38 -14.00 35.17
CA TYR A 455 32.10 -12.62 35.48
C TYR A 455 30.62 -12.59 35.85
N MET A 456 30.26 -12.30 37.10
CA MET A 456 28.86 -12.14 37.53
C MET A 456 28.23 -10.85 36.94
N GLU A 457 28.62 -10.50 35.72
CA GLU A 457 28.12 -9.35 34.97
C GLU A 457 26.89 -9.77 34.18
N GLU A 458 25.87 -8.94 34.29
CA GLU A 458 24.60 -9.04 33.61
C GLU A 458 24.28 -7.68 33.02
N TYR A 459 23.62 -7.66 31.85
CA TYR A 459 23.14 -6.45 31.20
C TYR A 459 21.64 -6.58 30.96
N SER A 460 20.86 -5.54 31.27
CA SER A 460 19.44 -5.48 30.92
C SER A 460 19.27 -4.84 29.54
N ILE A 461 18.69 -5.57 28.60
CA ILE A 461 18.34 -5.06 27.27
C ILE A 461 16.82 -4.94 27.20
N GLU A 462 16.32 -3.72 27.12
CA GLU A 462 14.90 -3.38 27.17
C GLU A 462 14.49 -2.51 25.98
N MET A 463 13.19 -2.47 25.69
CA MET A 463 12.59 -1.66 24.61
C MET A 463 13.28 -1.86 23.24
N GLY A 464 13.77 -3.07 22.96
CA GLY A 464 14.41 -3.38 21.71
C GLY A 464 13.40 -3.35 20.57
N VAL A 465 13.74 -2.68 19.48
CA VAL A 465 12.97 -2.67 18.22
C VAL A 465 13.91 -2.86 17.06
N PHE A 466 13.46 -3.55 16.01
CA PHE A 466 14.21 -3.71 14.78
C PHE A 466 13.30 -3.74 13.56
N THR A 467 13.89 -3.33 12.44
CA THR A 467 13.37 -3.57 11.10
C THR A 467 14.51 -4.16 10.29
N LEU A 468 14.24 -5.22 9.52
CA LEU A 468 15.21 -5.79 8.62
C LEU A 468 14.59 -6.15 7.29
N THR A 469 15.44 -6.24 6.28
CA THR A 469 15.15 -6.80 4.97
C THR A 469 16.11 -7.95 4.72
N ILE A 470 15.57 -9.11 4.36
CA ILE A 470 16.34 -10.31 4.00
C ILE A 470 17.09 -10.04 2.68
N PRO A 471 18.39 -10.38 2.59
CA PRO A 471 19.25 -10.05 1.45
C PRO A 471 19.09 -10.95 0.22
#